data_AF-A0A9E2K4H5-F1
#
_entry.id   AF-A0A9E2K4H5-F1
#
_cell.length_a   1.000
_cell.length_b   1.000
_cell.length_c   1.000
_cell.angle_alpha   90.00
_cell.angle_beta   90.00
_cell.angle_gamma   90.00
#
_symmetry.space_group_name_H-M   'P 1'
#
loop_
_entity.id
_entity.type
_entity.pdbx_description
1 polymer ?
#
loop_
_entity_poly.entity_id
_entity_poly.type
_entity_poly.pdbx_seq_one_letter_code
_entity_poly.pdbx_strand_id
1 'polypeptide(L)'
;MHPSGDERWRVFAATAAARHGAPGGGYADLWQWSVEHPARFWRAVWEFFDVRAATGPGEGDAAVLADPAMPGARWFPGVRLNYVDQVLRHRGRSGPAVIGVDEDGTRTEIGWSQLPGRVGALAA
;
A
#
# COMPACT_ATOMS: atom_id res chain seq x y z
N MET A 1 3.29 11.36 18.32
CA MET A 1 3.07 12.46 17.37
C MET A 1 2.92 11.84 15.99
N HIS A 2 1.71 11.78 15.44
CA HIS A 2 1.50 11.28 14.07
C HIS A 2 1.91 12.41 13.11
N PRO A 3 2.85 12.16 12.17
CA PRO A 3 3.20 13.15 11.16
C PRO A 3 1.94 13.51 10.35
N SER A 4 1.78 14.80 10.04
CA SER A 4 0.67 15.29 9.21
C SER A 4 0.71 14.64 7.82
N GLY A 5 -0.40 14.66 7.08
CA GLY A 5 -0.45 14.10 5.72
C GLY A 5 0.64 14.69 4.80
N ASP A 6 0.94 15.97 4.98
CA ASP A 6 1.99 16.71 4.24
C ASP A 6 3.40 16.19 4.50
N GLU A 7 3.64 15.57 5.65
CA GLU A 7 4.95 15.04 6.00
C GLU A 7 5.18 13.64 5.39
N ARG A 8 4.12 12.83 5.26
CA ARG A 8 4.25 11.44 4.76
C ARG A 8 4.62 11.37 3.28
N TRP A 9 4.03 12.22 2.44
CA TRP A 9 4.37 12.20 1.01
C TRP A 9 5.81 12.70 0.77
N ARG A 10 6.31 13.62 1.60
CA ARG A 10 7.71 14.08 1.54
C ARG A 10 8.69 12.96 1.92
N VAL A 11 8.35 12.16 2.94
CA VAL A 11 9.13 10.98 3.31
C VAL A 11 9.14 9.95 2.17
N PHE A 12 7.99 9.74 1.51
CA PHE A 12 7.93 8.91 0.30
C PHE A 12 8.81 9.48 -0.82
N ALA A 13 8.67 10.78 -1.13
CA ALA A 13 9.45 11.44 -2.18
C ALA A 13 10.96 11.28 -1.97
N ALA A 14 11.43 11.51 -0.74
CA ALA A 14 12.83 11.34 -0.37
C ALA A 14 13.29 9.88 -0.50
N THR A 15 12.45 8.92 -0.11
CA THR A 15 12.74 7.50 -0.24
C THR A 15 12.82 7.07 -1.71
N ALA A 16 11.88 7.55 -2.55
CA ALA A 16 11.85 7.29 -3.98
C ALA A 16 13.06 7.89 -4.70
N ALA A 17 13.49 9.10 -4.31
CA ALA A 17 14.70 9.72 -4.85
C ALA A 17 15.95 8.90 -4.50
N ALA A 18 16.08 8.50 -3.24
CA ALA A 18 17.25 7.76 -2.75
C ALA A 18 17.37 6.35 -3.33
N ARG A 19 16.25 5.66 -3.61
CA ARG A 19 16.25 4.23 -3.97
C ARG A 19 15.87 3.93 -5.41
N HIS A 20 15.12 4.82 -6.06
CA HIS A 20 14.53 4.57 -7.38
C HIS A 20 14.81 5.67 -8.41
N GLY A 21 15.63 6.67 -8.05
CA GLY A 21 16.03 7.75 -8.95
C GLY A 21 14.90 8.73 -9.27
N ALA A 22 13.91 8.88 -8.38
CA ALA A 22 12.91 9.94 -8.50
C ALA A 22 13.56 11.33 -8.35
N PRO A 23 12.98 12.38 -8.96
CA PRO A 23 13.51 13.74 -8.80
C PRO A 23 13.40 14.21 -7.34
N GLY A 24 14.42 14.93 -6.87
CA GLY A 24 14.43 15.53 -5.52
C GLY A 24 13.62 16.83 -5.40
N GLY A 25 12.79 17.13 -6.41
CA GLY A 25 12.02 18.35 -6.52
C GLY A 25 10.70 18.32 -5.72
N GLY A 26 9.77 19.19 -6.11
CA GLY A 26 8.48 19.31 -5.46
C GLY A 26 7.50 18.18 -5.83
N TYR A 27 6.28 18.28 -5.32
CA TYR A 27 5.20 17.33 -5.66
C TYR A 27 4.98 17.22 -7.18
N ALA A 28 5.09 18.33 -7.92
CA ALA A 28 4.93 18.36 -9.37
C ALA A 28 5.96 17.47 -10.09
N ASP A 29 7.22 17.52 -9.67
CA ASP A 29 8.30 16.72 -10.25
C ASP A 29 8.10 15.24 -9.95
N LEU A 30 7.70 14.91 -8.71
CA LEU A 30 7.37 13.54 -8.32
C LEU A 30 6.15 13.00 -9.10
N TRP A 31 5.13 13.82 -9.28
CA TRP A 31 3.94 13.46 -10.07
C TRP A 31 4.32 13.19 -11.52
N GLN A 32 5.08 14.08 -12.15
CA GLN A 32 5.54 13.90 -13.54
C GLN A 32 6.34 12.60 -13.67
N TRP A 33 7.28 12.35 -12.75
CA TRP A 33 8.04 11.10 -12.70
C TRP A 33 7.15 9.86 -12.54
N SER A 34 6.06 9.94 -11.77
CA SER A 34 5.15 8.80 -11.58
C SER A 34 4.41 8.39 -12.86
N VAL A 35 4.18 9.36 -13.75
CA VAL A 35 3.52 9.15 -15.04
C VAL A 35 4.52 8.73 -16.12
N GLU A 36 5.72 9.32 -16.13
CA GLU A 36 6.78 8.99 -17.10
C GLU A 36 7.45 7.64 -16.82
N HIS A 37 7.53 7.23 -15.55
CA HIS A 37 8.19 6.00 -15.10
C HIS A 37 7.29 5.14 -14.20
N PRO A 38 6.11 4.69 -14.69
CA PRO A 38 5.10 4.04 -13.87
C PRO A 38 5.58 2.75 -13.20
N ALA A 39 6.40 1.95 -13.87
CA ALA A 39 6.99 0.72 -13.30
C ALA A 39 7.88 1.02 -12.08
N ARG A 40 8.72 2.06 -12.18
CA ARG A 40 9.64 2.47 -11.10
C ARG A 40 8.87 3.10 -9.95
N PHE A 41 7.87 3.91 -10.26
CA PHE A 41 6.99 4.49 -9.25
C PHE A 41 6.25 3.42 -8.45
N TRP A 42 5.62 2.46 -9.11
CA TRP A 42 4.90 1.39 -8.41
C TRP A 42 5.84 0.42 -7.68
N ARG A 43 7.09 0.23 -8.14
CA ARG A 43 8.12 -0.43 -7.34
C ARG A 43 8.41 0.34 -6.05
N ALA A 44 8.59 1.66 -6.15
CA ALA A 44 8.83 2.51 -4.99
C ALA A 44 7.67 2.45 -3.98
N VAL A 45 6.42 2.47 -4.47
CA VAL A 45 5.22 2.29 -3.63
C VAL A 45 5.23 0.92 -2.94
N TRP A 46 5.49 -0.16 -3.69
CA TRP A 46 5.56 -1.52 -3.15
C TRP A 46 6.55 -1.63 -1.99
N GLU A 47 7.77 -1.10 -2.17
CA GLU A 47 8.83 -1.14 -1.16
C GLU A 47 8.55 -0.19 0.01
N PHE A 48 8.06 1.01 -0.25
CA PHE A 48 7.78 2.01 0.78
C PHE A 48 6.70 1.55 1.77
N PHE A 49 5.64 0.89 1.27
CA PHE A 49 4.55 0.40 2.12
C PHE A 49 4.80 -0.99 2.73
N ASP A 50 5.99 -1.57 2.50
CA ASP A 50 6.33 -2.95 2.92
C ASP A 50 5.24 -3.94 2.46
N VAL A 51 4.88 -3.92 1.18
CA VAL A 51 3.82 -4.81 0.66
C VAL A 51 4.32 -6.25 0.71
N ARG A 52 3.68 -7.08 1.54
CA ARG A 52 4.09 -8.47 1.78
C ARG A 52 3.43 -9.40 0.78
N ALA A 53 4.19 -10.32 0.21
CA ALA A 53 3.67 -11.28 -0.75
C ALA A 53 4.30 -12.65 -0.53
N ALA A 54 3.55 -13.71 -0.85
CA ALA A 54 4.09 -15.06 -0.91
C ALA A 54 5.09 -15.20 -2.06
N THR A 55 4.87 -14.45 -3.15
CA THR A 55 5.82 -14.29 -4.25
C THR A 55 5.88 -12.81 -4.59
N GLY A 56 7.03 -12.17 -4.34
CA GLY A 56 7.27 -10.76 -4.65
C GLY A 56 7.67 -10.53 -6.12
N PRO A 57 7.72 -9.27 -6.58
CA PRO A 57 8.18 -8.96 -7.93
C PRO A 57 9.66 -9.32 -8.10
N GLY A 58 10.01 -9.81 -9.30
CA GLY A 58 11.41 -10.04 -9.69
C GLY A 58 12.20 -8.74 -9.91
N GLU A 59 13.34 -8.82 -10.59
CA GLU A 59 14.15 -7.63 -10.88
C GLU A 59 13.63 -6.84 -12.10
N GLY A 60 13.93 -5.54 -12.12
CA GLY A 60 13.64 -4.64 -13.25
C GLY A 60 12.19 -4.18 -13.40
N ASP A 61 11.98 -3.29 -14.37
CA ASP A 61 10.71 -2.60 -14.59
C ASP A 61 9.61 -3.55 -15.12
N ALA A 62 9.98 -4.54 -15.93
CA ALA A 62 9.05 -5.54 -16.48
C ALA A 62 8.43 -6.46 -15.41
N ALA A 63 9.07 -6.61 -14.25
CA ALA A 63 8.52 -7.35 -13.11
C ALA A 63 7.42 -6.55 -12.37
N VAL A 64 7.26 -5.25 -12.67
CA VAL A 64 6.19 -4.40 -12.13
C VAL A 64 5.15 -4.08 -13.18
N LEU A 65 5.56 -3.68 -14.38
CA LEU A 65 4.67 -3.41 -15.50
C LEU A 65 5.21 -4.10 -16.74
N ALA A 66 4.65 -5.28 -17.04
CA ALA A 66 5.10 -6.08 -18.17
C ALA A 66 4.49 -5.65 -19.50
N ASP A 67 3.28 -5.08 -19.45
CA ASP A 67 2.59 -4.55 -20.62
C ASP A 67 1.76 -3.32 -20.20
N PRO A 68 2.06 -2.12 -20.71
CA PRO A 68 1.30 -0.91 -20.40
C PRO A 68 0.06 -0.73 -21.29
N ALA A 69 -0.16 -1.57 -22.31
CA ALA A 69 -1.25 -1.39 -23.26
C ALA A 69 -2.62 -1.47 -22.59
N MET A 70 -3.55 -0.62 -23.04
CA MET A 70 -4.91 -0.55 -22.52
C MET A 70 -5.93 -0.90 -23.61
N PRO A 71 -6.96 -1.71 -23.29
CA PRO A 71 -7.19 -2.41 -22.03
C PRO A 71 -6.25 -3.61 -21.84
N GLY A 72 -6.07 -4.07 -20.59
CA GLY A 72 -5.32 -5.30 -20.30
C GLY A 72 -3.90 -5.11 -19.76
N ALA A 73 -3.54 -3.89 -19.32
CA ALA A 73 -2.25 -3.62 -18.73
C ALA A 73 -1.89 -4.65 -17.64
N ARG A 74 -0.69 -5.22 -17.73
CA ARG A 74 -0.28 -6.35 -16.90
C ARG A 74 0.71 -5.90 -15.83
N TRP A 75 0.18 -5.72 -14.62
CA TRP A 75 0.94 -5.35 -13.43
C TRP A 75 1.40 -6.56 -12.62
N PHE A 76 2.59 -6.46 -12.05
CA PHE A 76 3.19 -7.41 -11.11
C PHE A 76 3.02 -8.89 -11.54
N PRO A 77 3.43 -9.27 -12.76
CA PRO A 77 3.26 -10.64 -13.24
C PRO A 77 3.94 -11.65 -12.31
N GLY A 78 3.21 -12.72 -11.96
CA GLY A 78 3.72 -13.78 -11.08
C GLY A 78 3.70 -13.44 -9.59
N VAL A 79 3.37 -12.20 -9.22
CA VAL A 79 3.21 -11.84 -7.81
C VAL A 79 1.97 -12.50 -7.22
N ARG A 80 2.12 -13.07 -6.03
CA ARG A 80 1.03 -13.70 -5.28
C ARG A 80 0.97 -13.10 -3.88
N LEU A 81 -0.13 -12.45 -3.55
CA LEU A 81 -0.38 -11.85 -2.24
C LEU A 81 -1.81 -12.11 -1.78
N ASN A 82 -2.04 -11.90 -0.49
CA ASN A 82 -3.38 -11.85 0.09
C ASN A 82 -3.61 -10.44 0.65
N TYR A 83 -4.72 -9.82 0.25
CA TYR A 83 -5.11 -8.49 0.71
C TYR A 83 -5.41 -8.47 2.22
N VAL A 84 -6.09 -9.50 2.73
CA VAL A 84 -6.42 -9.65 4.15
C VAL A 84 -5.14 -9.72 4.99
N ASP A 85 -4.07 -10.37 4.52
CA ASP A 85 -2.79 -10.38 5.22
C ASP A 85 -2.19 -8.97 5.36
N GLN A 86 -2.37 -8.10 4.35
CA GLN A 86 -1.92 -6.70 4.44
C GLN A 86 -2.68 -5.93 5.51
N VAL A 87 -3.98 -6.21 5.68
CA VAL A 87 -4.80 -5.57 6.71
C VAL A 87 -4.42 -6.14 8.09
N LEU A 88 -4.40 -7.46 8.23
CA LEU A 88 -4.19 -8.15 9.49
C LEU A 88 -2.75 -8.07 10.02
N ARG A 89 -1.77 -7.60 9.21
CA ARG A 89 -0.43 -7.25 9.73
C ARG A 89 -0.49 -6.20 10.84
N HIS A 90 -1.58 -5.44 10.92
CA HIS A 90 -1.82 -4.44 11.94
C HIS A 90 -2.53 -4.96 13.20
N ARG A 91 -2.77 -6.28 13.32
CA ARG A 91 -3.47 -6.91 14.47
C ARG A 91 -2.91 -6.58 15.87
N GLY A 92 -1.64 -6.16 15.95
CA GLY A 92 -0.98 -5.77 17.19
C GLY A 92 -1.14 -4.29 17.58
N ARG A 93 -1.81 -3.47 16.75
CA ARG A 93 -2.06 -2.05 17.09
C ARG A 93 -3.06 -1.95 18.24
N SER A 94 -2.87 -0.95 19.10
CA SER A 94 -3.86 -0.58 20.09
C SER A 94 -5.04 0.17 19.46
N GLY A 95 -6.18 0.13 20.14
CA GLY A 95 -7.40 0.82 19.71
C GLY A 95 -8.25 0.05 18.68
N PRO A 96 -9.34 0.68 18.21
CA PRO A 96 -10.27 0.04 17.29
C PRO A 96 -9.69 -0.09 15.88
N ALA A 97 -9.96 -1.23 15.24
CA ALA A 97 -9.80 -1.44 13.81
C ALA A 97 -11.05 -1.01 13.03
N VAL A 98 -12.22 -1.24 13.61
CA VAL A 98 -13.52 -0.81 13.06
C VAL A 98 -14.29 -0.09 14.16
N ILE A 99 -14.85 1.08 13.81
CA ILE A 99 -15.81 1.81 14.63
C ILE A 99 -17.12 1.80 13.86
N GLY A 100 -18.13 1.14 14.39
CA GLY A 100 -19.50 1.20 13.89
C GLY A 100 -20.27 2.28 14.64
N VAL A 101 -21.10 3.03 13.92
CA VAL A 101 -22.04 4.00 14.48
C VAL A 101 -23.40 3.71 13.88
N ASP A 102 -24.38 3.43 14.71
CA ASP A 102 -25.76 3.17 14.30
C ASP A 102 -26.54 4.48 14.12
N GLU A 103 -27.75 4.41 13.56
CA GLU A 103 -28.59 5.58 13.27
C GLU A 103 -29.02 6.33 14.54
N ASP A 104 -29.12 5.64 15.68
CA ASP A 104 -29.39 6.22 16.99
C ASP A 104 -28.13 6.83 17.66
N GLY A 105 -26.98 6.76 16.99
CA GLY A 105 -25.69 7.25 17.46
C GLY A 105 -24.92 6.26 18.34
N THR A 106 -25.43 5.04 18.56
CA THR A 106 -24.74 4.01 19.34
C THR A 106 -23.43 3.62 18.67
N ARG A 107 -22.33 3.71 19.42
CA ARG A 107 -20.98 3.37 18.94
C ARG A 107 -20.58 1.96 19.37
N THR A 108 -20.12 1.16 18.41
CA THR A 108 -19.52 -0.16 18.65
C THR A 108 -18.09 -0.20 18.10
N GLU A 109 -17.22 -0.99 18.73
CA GLU A 109 -15.83 -1.09 18.35
C GLU A 109 -15.37 -2.54 18.21
N ILE A 110 -14.56 -2.79 17.19
CA ILE A 110 -13.83 -4.04 17.01
C ILE A 110 -12.35 -3.69 17.10
N GLY A 111 -11.65 -4.23 18.10
CA GLY A 111 -10.21 -4.03 18.25
C GLY A 111 -9.40 -4.78 17.18
N TRP A 112 -8.19 -4.30 16.89
CA TRP A 112 -7.26 -4.95 15.96
C TRP A 112 -6.94 -6.40 16.32
N SER A 113 -6.90 -6.74 17.61
CA SER A 113 -6.66 -8.10 18.09
C SER A 113 -7.85 -9.04 17.88
N GLN A 114 -9.07 -8.50 17.82
CA GLN A 114 -10.31 -9.27 17.64
C GLN A 114 -10.65 -9.50 16.16
N LEU A 115 -10.18 -8.60 15.28
CA LEU A 115 -10.50 -8.61 13.86
C LEU A 115 -10.15 -9.93 13.14
N PRO A 116 -8.97 -10.57 13.34
CA PRO A 116 -8.66 -11.84 12.69
C PRO A 116 -9.68 -12.95 12.98
N GLY A 117 -10.12 -13.07 14.24
CA GLY A 117 -11.10 -14.08 14.64
C GLY A 117 -12.46 -13.87 13.98
N ARG A 118 -12.91 -12.62 13.87
CA ARG A 118 -14.18 -12.28 13.21
C ARG A 118 -14.14 -12.52 11.69
N VAL A 119 -13.01 -12.21 11.04
CA VAL A 119 -12.83 -12.49 9.61
C VAL A 119 -12.77 -13.99 9.35
N GLY A 120 -12.01 -14.73 10.17
CA GLY A 120 -11.89 -16.19 10.03
C GLY A 120 -13.21 -16.93 10.20
N ALA A 121 -14.08 -16.48 11.11
CA ALA A 121 -15.39 -17.08 11.34
C ALA A 121 -16.36 -16.95 10.14
N LEU A 122 -16.17 -15.97 9.26
CA LEU A 122 -17.00 -15.78 8.06
C LEU A 122 -16.43 -16.50 6.83
N ALA A 123 -15.12 -16.70 6.78
CA ALA A 123 -14.44 -17.32 5.64
C ALA A 123 -14.37 -18.86 5.72
N ALA A 124 -14.85 -19.45 6.82
CA ALA A 124 -14.83 -20.88 7.11
C ALA A 124 -16.00 -21.66 6.51
#